data_AF-A0AA35WUH0-F1
#
_entry.id   AF-A0AA35WUH0-F1
#
_cell.length_a   1.000
_cell.length_b   1.000
_cell.length_c   1.000
_cell.angle_alpha   90.00
_cell.angle_beta   90.00
_cell.angle_gamma   90.00
#
_symmetry.space_group_name_H-M   'P 1'
#
loop_
_entity.id
_entity.type
_entity.pdbx_description
1 polymer ?
#
loop_
_entity_poly.entity_id
_entity_poly.type
_entity_poly.pdbx_seq_one_letter_code
_entity_poly.pdbx_strand_id
1 'polypeptide(L)'
;MQFALGTSSSAHRPVPGYLLLPRSRLPVLVMERLHTSLDDMLEQYPDIPLHVKLSILHDVTKGLVFLHTRNPVIVHRDLTARNVLLDAAMTAKIADLGNSRITNLRPGQLAGTMTMGIPGTLVYMPPEASTDHYGPPLDMFSFGHLCLFTATQVFPGDLLPSTYTDPRKNKVKARTELERRESYMSPLEATLGKTHGLVSLVKGCLENDPRRRPTASQALDRMRDMMAGLRPPFLHMNRFQLEKTLTDKSAEAEAQAREIADNRRRLQHLNQGIEELRSKKAELEKEVEVTARKKAELQAVTELKAVEMKDLKKNFEQLKLEKSGMEEACQGMDEVVKIKEENSKATRQLLEAKSQQLLQLESALGDKYRELASVRERCTSLLTQNQKLMTQERVNADILSLKEAEIAAITKEMKGKNKLLQSNMKVAELLPGVLKCNLPLKWKTTTEMLMGPMIAQAVVIGEKVYIGGGMMAVKKVRGSGERVVGGSTDRE
;
A
#
# COMPACT_ATOMS: atom_id res chain seq x y z
N MET A 1 -21.85 -102.55 9.70
CA MET A 1 -23.08 -101.85 10.13
C MET A 1 -22.95 -100.41 9.67
N GLN A 2 -24.04 -99.70 9.41
CA GLN A 2 -24.09 -98.22 9.34
C GLN A 2 -25.44 -97.82 9.98
N PHE A 3 -25.45 -96.79 10.83
CA PHE A 3 -26.65 -96.39 11.57
C PHE A 3 -26.83 -94.87 11.52
N ALA A 4 -27.95 -94.40 10.97
CA ALA A 4 -28.37 -93.00 11.08
C ALA A 4 -29.12 -92.82 12.42
N LEU A 5 -28.43 -92.25 13.42
CA LEU A 5 -28.87 -92.29 14.83
C LEU A 5 -29.58 -91.01 15.29
N GLY A 6 -30.80 -90.78 14.79
CA GLY A 6 -31.67 -89.69 15.22
C GLY A 6 -32.69 -90.11 16.29
N THR A 7 -32.71 -89.44 17.44
CA THR A 7 -33.61 -89.76 18.57
C THR A 7 -35.01 -89.12 18.45
N SER A 8 -35.98 -89.83 17.86
CA SER A 8 -37.41 -89.49 18.01
C SER A 8 -38.31 -90.73 18.10
N SER A 9 -39.29 -90.72 19.01
CA SER A 9 -40.15 -91.86 19.36
C SER A 9 -41.38 -92.06 18.46
N SER A 10 -41.23 -91.94 17.14
CA SER A 10 -42.32 -92.15 16.17
C SER A 10 -42.21 -93.51 15.46
N ALA A 11 -43.30 -94.28 15.43
CA ALA A 11 -43.33 -95.70 15.03
C ALA A 11 -43.20 -95.97 13.51
N HIS A 12 -42.83 -94.98 12.71
CA HIS A 12 -42.70 -95.07 11.25
C HIS A 12 -41.38 -94.44 10.75
N ARG A 13 -40.24 -95.00 11.19
CA ARG A 13 -38.95 -94.80 10.53
C ARG A 13 -38.52 -96.10 9.85
N PRO A 14 -37.93 -96.06 8.63
CA PRO A 14 -37.39 -97.26 8.01
C PRO A 14 -36.19 -97.77 8.81
N VAL A 15 -36.33 -98.98 9.36
CA VAL A 15 -35.24 -99.65 10.08
C VAL A 15 -34.13 -100.02 9.08
N PRO A 16 -32.83 -99.78 9.38
CA PRO A 16 -31.73 -100.16 8.50
C PRO A 16 -31.78 -101.66 8.17
N GLY A 17 -31.99 -101.96 6.89
CA GLY A 17 -32.23 -103.31 6.38
C GLY A 17 -31.02 -103.87 5.66
N TYR A 18 -30.83 -105.19 5.76
CA TYR A 18 -29.84 -105.90 4.96
C TYR A 18 -30.53 -106.63 3.81
N LEU A 19 -30.08 -106.39 2.57
CA LEU A 19 -30.68 -106.98 1.37
C LEU A 19 -29.67 -107.86 0.63
N LEU A 20 -29.89 -109.18 0.69
CA LEU A 20 -29.32 -110.13 -0.26
C LEU A 20 -30.18 -110.11 -1.53
N LEU A 21 -29.75 -109.35 -2.55
CA LEU A 21 -30.38 -109.41 -3.87
C LEU A 21 -30.22 -110.83 -4.44
N PRO A 22 -31.26 -111.52 -4.95
CA PRO A 22 -31.23 -112.94 -5.33
C PRO A 22 -30.21 -113.40 -6.38
N ARG A 23 -29.41 -112.49 -6.95
CA ARG A 23 -28.32 -112.76 -7.91
C ARG A 23 -27.00 -112.05 -7.55
N SER A 24 -26.92 -111.38 -6.40
CA SER A 24 -25.71 -110.71 -5.92
C SER A 24 -25.02 -111.55 -4.84
N ARG A 25 -23.70 -111.66 -4.91
CA ARG A 25 -22.86 -112.12 -3.78
C ARG A 25 -22.41 -110.97 -2.87
N LEU A 26 -22.65 -109.72 -3.26
CA LEU A 26 -22.25 -108.55 -2.51
C LEU A 26 -23.35 -108.11 -1.51
N PRO A 27 -22.99 -107.78 -0.26
CA PRO A 27 -23.91 -107.27 0.74
C PRO A 27 -24.42 -105.87 0.35
N VAL A 28 -25.75 -105.67 0.29
CA VAL A 28 -26.36 -104.34 0.13
C VAL A 28 -26.99 -103.91 1.46
N LEU A 29 -26.62 -102.73 1.93
CA LEU A 29 -27.26 -102.10 3.09
C LEU A 29 -28.28 -101.06 2.62
N VAL A 30 -29.48 -101.12 3.18
CA VAL A 30 -30.58 -100.18 2.91
C VAL A 30 -30.79 -99.32 4.16
N MET A 31 -30.82 -98.00 4.00
CA MET A 31 -30.95 -97.03 5.10
C MET A 31 -31.93 -95.91 4.72
N GLU A 32 -32.24 -95.00 5.65
CA GLU A 32 -33.03 -93.81 5.33
C GLU A 32 -32.31 -92.92 4.30
N ARG A 33 -33.02 -92.48 3.27
CA ARG A 33 -32.46 -91.57 2.26
C ARG A 33 -32.45 -90.14 2.80
N LEU A 34 -31.29 -89.73 3.29
CA LEU A 34 -31.01 -88.36 3.69
C LEU A 34 -30.81 -87.47 2.44
N HIS A 35 -30.78 -86.15 2.63
CA HIS A 35 -30.89 -85.20 1.53
C HIS A 35 -29.54 -84.80 0.92
N THR A 36 -28.55 -84.53 1.76
CA THR A 36 -27.22 -84.02 1.38
C THR A 36 -26.22 -84.32 2.52
N SER A 37 -24.92 -84.26 2.27
CA SER A 37 -23.91 -84.26 3.33
C SER A 37 -23.63 -82.86 3.87
N LEU A 38 -22.99 -82.78 5.03
CA LEU A 38 -22.50 -81.52 5.57
C LEU A 38 -21.30 -80.99 4.76
N ASP A 39 -20.53 -81.87 4.10
CA ASP A 39 -19.49 -81.51 3.11
C ASP A 39 -20.12 -80.65 2.00
N ASP A 40 -21.12 -81.21 1.29
CA ASP A 40 -21.80 -80.52 0.19
C ASP A 40 -22.50 -79.23 0.65
N MET A 41 -23.10 -79.25 1.85
CA MET A 41 -23.79 -78.08 2.41
C MET A 41 -22.83 -76.92 2.68
N LEU A 42 -21.66 -77.19 3.29
CA LEU A 42 -20.67 -76.17 3.63
C LEU A 42 -20.03 -75.54 2.38
N GLU A 43 -19.94 -76.30 1.28
CA GLU A 43 -19.49 -75.84 -0.04
C GLU A 43 -20.60 -75.08 -0.81
N GLN A 44 -21.83 -75.60 -0.83
CA GLN A 44 -22.95 -75.02 -1.60
C GLN A 44 -23.43 -73.67 -1.06
N TYR A 45 -23.40 -73.47 0.26
CA TYR A 45 -24.02 -72.32 0.92
C TYR A 45 -22.97 -71.51 1.70
N PRO A 46 -22.42 -70.41 1.17
CA PRO A 46 -21.58 -69.51 1.96
C PRO A 46 -22.36 -68.90 3.13
N ASP A 47 -21.64 -68.56 4.21
CA ASP A 47 -22.16 -67.83 5.39
C ASP A 47 -23.41 -68.43 6.07
N ILE A 48 -23.45 -69.76 6.22
CA ILE A 48 -24.50 -70.46 6.98
C ILE A 48 -24.58 -69.88 8.41
N PRO A 49 -25.77 -69.50 8.90
CA PRO A 49 -25.91 -68.88 10.22
C PRO A 49 -25.39 -69.74 11.37
N LEU A 50 -24.73 -69.11 12.35
CA LEU A 50 -24.10 -69.78 13.48
C LEU A 50 -25.06 -70.68 14.28
N HIS A 51 -26.35 -70.33 14.40
CA HIS A 51 -27.33 -71.17 15.08
C HIS A 51 -27.58 -72.50 14.36
N VAL A 52 -27.56 -72.52 13.02
CA VAL A 52 -27.67 -73.76 12.22
C VAL A 52 -26.41 -74.61 12.42
N LYS A 53 -25.23 -73.99 12.31
CA LYS A 53 -23.92 -74.63 12.56
C LYS A 53 -23.87 -75.29 13.95
N LEU A 54 -24.31 -74.58 15.00
CA LEU A 54 -24.37 -75.10 16.37
C LEU A 54 -25.40 -76.23 16.53
N SER A 55 -26.58 -76.14 15.90
CA SER A 55 -27.58 -77.21 15.97
C SER A 55 -27.10 -78.50 15.31
N ILE A 56 -26.48 -78.40 14.12
CA ILE A 56 -25.87 -79.52 13.40
C ILE A 56 -24.79 -80.19 14.26
N LEU A 57 -23.88 -79.42 14.85
CA LEU A 57 -22.82 -79.95 15.72
C LEU A 57 -23.38 -80.59 17.00
N HIS A 58 -24.45 -80.05 17.58
CA HIS A 58 -25.13 -80.61 18.75
C HIS A 58 -25.79 -81.96 18.42
N ASP A 59 -26.44 -82.09 17.27
CA ASP A 59 -27.00 -83.36 16.79
C ASP A 59 -25.91 -84.42 16.53
N VAL A 60 -24.78 -84.04 15.93
CA VAL A 60 -23.59 -84.91 15.84
C VAL A 60 -23.11 -85.32 17.23
N THR A 61 -23.10 -84.41 18.21
CA THR A 61 -22.68 -84.74 19.58
C THR A 61 -23.64 -85.73 20.25
N LYS A 62 -24.96 -85.64 20.02
CA LYS A 62 -25.93 -86.68 20.45
C LYS A 62 -25.60 -88.04 19.83
N GLY A 63 -25.26 -88.06 18.55
CA GLY A 63 -24.84 -89.28 17.83
C GLY A 63 -23.59 -89.92 18.44
N LEU A 64 -22.57 -89.11 18.76
CA LEU A 64 -21.36 -89.57 19.46
C LEU A 64 -21.68 -90.09 20.86
N VAL A 65 -22.50 -89.38 21.64
CA VAL A 65 -22.98 -89.87 22.95
C VAL A 65 -23.67 -91.22 22.81
N PHE A 66 -24.53 -91.42 21.80
CA PHE A 66 -25.16 -92.72 21.56
C PHE A 66 -24.10 -93.81 21.31
N LEU A 67 -23.18 -93.60 20.36
CA LEU A 67 -22.14 -94.58 19.99
C LEU A 67 -21.22 -94.92 21.18
N HIS A 68 -20.74 -93.89 21.88
CA HIS A 68 -19.81 -94.02 23.02
C HIS A 68 -20.46 -94.61 24.28
N THR A 69 -21.79 -94.55 24.40
CA THR A 69 -22.55 -95.17 25.52
C THR A 69 -23.13 -96.55 25.18
N ARG A 70 -22.85 -97.12 24.00
CA ARG A 70 -23.21 -98.52 23.75
C ARG A 70 -22.38 -99.44 24.64
N ASN A 71 -22.93 -100.60 25.01
CA ASN A 71 -22.18 -101.71 25.56
C ASN A 71 -22.36 -102.92 24.63
N PRO A 72 -21.32 -103.41 23.95
CA PRO A 72 -19.95 -102.86 23.91
C PRO A 72 -19.87 -101.49 23.20
N VAL A 73 -18.84 -100.70 23.50
CA VAL A 73 -18.67 -99.34 22.97
C VAL A 73 -18.36 -99.38 21.48
N ILE A 74 -18.94 -98.44 20.72
CA ILE A 74 -18.69 -98.24 19.28
C ILE A 74 -17.88 -96.95 19.09
N VAL A 75 -16.76 -97.05 18.38
CA VAL A 75 -15.92 -95.90 18.00
C VAL A 75 -16.02 -95.70 16.49
N HIS A 76 -16.30 -94.47 16.05
CA HIS A 76 -16.58 -94.11 14.66
C HIS A 76 -15.37 -94.33 13.75
N ARG A 77 -14.20 -93.85 14.19
CA ARG A 77 -12.88 -93.86 13.51
C ARG A 77 -12.78 -93.02 12.23
N ASP A 78 -13.89 -92.62 11.62
CA ASP A 78 -13.91 -91.85 10.36
C ASP A 78 -14.93 -90.71 10.37
N LEU A 79 -14.90 -89.87 11.41
CA LEU A 79 -15.86 -88.77 11.57
C LEU A 79 -15.41 -87.54 10.77
N THR A 80 -16.10 -87.27 9.67
CA THR A 80 -15.83 -86.15 8.74
C THR A 80 -17.15 -85.46 8.36
N ALA A 81 -17.10 -84.29 7.70
CA ALA A 81 -18.31 -83.60 7.25
C ALA A 81 -19.10 -84.43 6.21
N ARG A 82 -18.39 -85.18 5.36
CA ARG A 82 -18.98 -86.17 4.42
C ARG A 82 -19.79 -87.26 5.12
N ASN A 83 -19.31 -87.70 6.28
CA ASN A 83 -19.94 -88.73 7.10
C ASN A 83 -20.95 -88.14 8.11
N VAL A 84 -21.36 -86.88 7.92
CA VAL A 84 -22.53 -86.27 8.57
C VAL A 84 -23.54 -85.93 7.48
N LEU A 85 -24.71 -86.53 7.55
CA LEU A 85 -25.78 -86.37 6.56
C LEU A 85 -26.97 -85.62 7.16
N LEU A 86 -27.65 -84.83 6.34
CA LEU A 86 -28.72 -83.92 6.74
C LEU A 86 -30.06 -84.36 6.13
N ASP A 87 -31.14 -84.33 6.90
CA ASP A 87 -32.51 -84.47 6.35
C ASP A 87 -33.13 -83.11 5.97
N ALA A 88 -34.33 -83.14 5.38
CA ALA A 88 -35.01 -81.93 4.89
C ALA A 88 -35.36 -80.90 5.99
N ALA A 89 -35.35 -81.32 7.26
CA ALA A 89 -35.52 -80.47 8.43
C ALA A 89 -34.18 -79.94 8.99
N MET A 90 -33.07 -80.17 8.29
CA MET A 90 -31.70 -79.86 8.71
C MET A 90 -31.22 -80.63 9.95
N THR A 91 -31.89 -81.74 10.31
CA THR A 91 -31.43 -82.62 11.39
C THR A 91 -30.17 -83.35 10.95
N ALA A 92 -29.08 -83.26 11.73
CA ALA A 92 -27.83 -83.93 11.39
C ALA A 92 -27.79 -85.36 11.93
N LYS A 93 -27.26 -86.29 11.12
CA LYS A 93 -27.11 -87.70 11.48
C LYS A 93 -25.73 -88.20 11.05
N ILE A 94 -25.03 -88.86 11.96
CA ILE A 94 -23.78 -89.55 11.67
C ILE A 94 -24.07 -90.71 10.69
N ALA A 95 -23.18 -90.91 9.72
CA ALA A 95 -23.26 -91.93 8.69
C ALA A 95 -21.90 -92.64 8.48
N ASP A 96 -21.90 -93.69 7.65
CA ASP A 96 -20.77 -94.60 7.39
C ASP A 96 -19.97 -95.12 8.60
N LEU A 97 -20.58 -96.06 9.33
CA LEU A 97 -19.90 -96.87 10.35
C LEU A 97 -19.07 -98.05 9.77
N GLY A 98 -18.69 -98.04 8.49
CA GLY A 98 -17.88 -99.09 7.87
C GLY A 98 -16.47 -99.19 8.47
N ASN A 99 -15.88 -98.04 8.78
CA ASN A 99 -14.57 -97.93 9.43
C ASN A 99 -14.63 -98.09 10.97
N SER A 100 -15.83 -98.10 11.55
CA SER A 100 -16.06 -98.17 13.00
C SER A 100 -15.72 -99.52 13.60
N ARG A 101 -15.33 -99.53 14.88
CA ARG A 101 -14.95 -100.76 15.60
C ARG A 101 -15.63 -100.83 16.96
N ILE A 102 -15.83 -102.08 17.41
CA ILE A 102 -16.39 -102.43 18.71
C ILE A 102 -15.22 -102.71 19.66
N THR A 103 -15.15 -102.03 20.80
CA THR A 103 -13.94 -101.97 21.65
C THR A 103 -13.64 -103.25 22.44
N ASN A 104 -14.48 -104.28 22.37
CA ASN A 104 -14.26 -105.55 23.10
C ASN A 104 -13.33 -106.53 22.36
N LEU A 105 -12.76 -106.12 21.22
CA LEU A 105 -11.65 -106.81 20.57
C LEU A 105 -10.36 -106.55 21.37
N ARG A 106 -9.47 -107.56 21.45
CA ARG A 106 -8.31 -107.50 22.36
C ARG A 106 -7.33 -106.38 21.95
N PRO A 107 -6.60 -105.77 22.92
CA PRO A 107 -5.43 -104.94 22.60
C PRO A 107 -4.52 -105.67 21.59
N GLY A 108 -4.11 -104.97 20.52
CA GLY A 108 -3.38 -105.55 19.38
C GLY A 108 -4.26 -106.02 18.20
N GLN A 109 -5.57 -106.23 18.35
CA GLN A 109 -6.48 -106.46 17.21
C GLN A 109 -6.99 -105.18 16.53
N LEU A 110 -6.65 -104.01 17.09
CA LEU A 110 -7.08 -102.69 16.59
C LEU A 110 -6.14 -102.12 15.50
N ALA A 111 -4.94 -102.69 15.35
CA ALA A 111 -3.87 -102.25 14.45
C ALA A 111 -4.23 -102.26 12.95
N GLY A 112 -5.18 -103.11 12.56
CA GLY A 112 -5.58 -103.28 11.16
C GLY A 112 -6.64 -102.27 10.70
N THR A 113 -6.52 -101.79 9.47
CA THR A 113 -7.55 -100.99 8.75
C THR A 113 -7.90 -99.64 9.39
N MET A 114 -7.01 -98.67 9.20
CA MET A 114 -7.41 -97.32 8.77
C MET A 114 -6.85 -97.07 7.36
N THR A 115 -7.53 -96.28 6.54
CA THR A 115 -7.17 -96.07 5.14
C THR A 115 -6.02 -95.08 4.99
N MET A 116 -4.81 -95.52 5.36
CA MET A 116 -3.53 -94.81 5.24
C MET A 116 -3.12 -94.64 3.76
N GLY A 117 -3.90 -93.87 2.98
CA GLY A 117 -3.67 -93.71 1.54
C GLY A 117 -4.58 -92.77 0.77
N ILE A 118 -5.62 -92.16 1.36
CA ILE A 118 -6.45 -91.15 0.69
C ILE A 118 -5.93 -89.74 1.05
N PRO A 119 -5.37 -88.96 0.09
CA PRO A 119 -5.03 -87.57 0.30
C PRO A 119 -6.28 -86.78 0.72
N GLY A 120 -6.22 -86.10 1.87
CA GLY A 120 -7.34 -85.38 2.47
C GLY A 120 -7.79 -85.90 3.84
N THR A 121 -7.68 -87.21 4.12
CA THR A 121 -8.13 -87.77 5.41
C THR A 121 -7.17 -87.42 6.57
N LEU A 122 -5.90 -87.18 6.26
CA LEU A 122 -4.83 -86.94 7.26
C LEU A 122 -5.04 -85.70 8.14
N VAL A 123 -5.83 -84.70 7.73
CA VAL A 123 -6.07 -83.50 8.55
C VAL A 123 -7.00 -83.77 9.74
N TYR A 124 -7.91 -84.73 9.59
CA TYR A 124 -8.87 -85.19 10.62
C TYR A 124 -8.26 -86.22 11.60
N MET A 125 -7.06 -86.71 11.31
CA MET A 125 -6.40 -87.78 12.06
C MET A 125 -5.64 -87.23 13.28
N PRO A 126 -5.86 -87.75 14.49
CA PRO A 126 -5.10 -87.36 15.67
C PRO A 126 -3.68 -87.97 15.68
N PRO A 127 -2.72 -87.38 16.40
CA PRO A 127 -1.32 -87.79 16.36
C PRO A 127 -1.10 -89.25 16.82
N GLU A 128 -1.89 -89.73 17.78
CA GLU A 128 -1.82 -91.11 18.28
C GLU A 128 -2.44 -92.17 17.36
N ALA A 129 -3.12 -91.81 16.26
CA ALA A 129 -3.70 -92.78 15.31
C ALA A 129 -2.62 -93.55 14.50
N SER A 130 -1.35 -93.18 14.66
CA SER A 130 -0.18 -93.96 14.25
C SER A 130 0.19 -95.08 15.25
N THR A 131 -0.57 -95.24 16.34
CA THR A 131 -0.35 -96.20 17.43
C THR A 131 -1.63 -97.00 17.71
N ASP A 132 -1.53 -98.12 18.45
CA ASP A 132 -2.65 -99.02 18.73
C ASP A 132 -3.75 -98.47 19.68
N HIS A 133 -3.70 -97.18 20.04
CA HIS A 133 -4.60 -96.54 21.02
C HIS A 133 -5.92 -96.06 20.40
N TYR A 134 -6.69 -96.98 19.80
CA TYR A 134 -8.00 -96.68 19.21
C TYR A 134 -9.13 -96.72 20.27
N GLY A 135 -9.76 -95.58 20.52
CA GLY A 135 -10.86 -95.45 21.49
C GLY A 135 -11.70 -94.18 21.28
N PRO A 136 -12.75 -93.95 22.09
CA PRO A 136 -13.63 -92.78 21.97
C PRO A 136 -12.96 -91.40 21.83
N PRO A 137 -11.79 -91.11 22.47
CA PRO A 137 -11.08 -89.84 22.28
C PRO A 137 -10.56 -89.56 20.85
N LEU A 138 -10.48 -90.59 19.98
CA LEU A 138 -10.16 -90.42 18.56
C LEU A 138 -11.29 -89.66 17.86
N ASP A 139 -12.53 -90.15 18.00
CA ASP A 139 -13.71 -89.48 17.43
C ASP A 139 -13.88 -88.06 17.98
N MET A 140 -13.49 -87.83 19.25
CA MET A 140 -13.56 -86.50 19.86
C MET A 140 -12.55 -85.51 19.28
N PHE A 141 -11.40 -85.96 18.76
CA PHE A 141 -10.46 -85.11 18.02
C PHE A 141 -11.03 -84.76 16.64
N SER A 142 -11.51 -85.76 15.91
CA SER A 142 -12.17 -85.56 14.62
C SER A 142 -13.43 -84.69 14.73
N PHE A 143 -14.15 -84.76 15.86
CA PHE A 143 -15.25 -83.85 16.21
C PHE A 143 -14.77 -82.41 16.47
N GLY A 144 -13.61 -82.22 17.10
CA GLY A 144 -12.99 -80.89 17.22
C GLY A 144 -12.66 -80.28 15.86
N HIS A 145 -12.13 -81.08 14.95
CA HIS A 145 -11.87 -80.69 13.57
C HIS A 145 -13.17 -80.42 12.78
N LEU A 146 -14.21 -81.23 12.98
CA LEU A 146 -15.53 -81.02 12.39
C LEU A 146 -16.16 -79.71 12.89
N CYS A 147 -16.09 -79.43 14.20
CA CYS A 147 -16.53 -78.18 14.79
C CYS A 147 -15.82 -76.97 14.18
N LEU A 148 -14.50 -77.08 13.99
CA LEU A 148 -13.66 -76.05 13.39
C LEU A 148 -14.09 -75.75 11.94
N PHE A 149 -14.15 -76.76 11.08
CA PHE A 149 -14.57 -76.62 9.68
C PHE A 149 -16.03 -76.14 9.54
N THR A 150 -16.96 -76.71 10.31
CA THR A 150 -18.39 -76.31 10.28
C THR A 150 -18.58 -74.86 10.74
N ALA A 151 -17.78 -74.38 11.70
CA ALA A 151 -17.85 -73.01 12.18
C ALA A 151 -17.28 -72.01 11.16
N THR A 152 -16.05 -72.24 10.67
CA THR A 152 -15.34 -71.31 9.78
C THR A 152 -15.81 -71.37 8.32
N GLN A 153 -16.33 -72.50 7.86
CA GLN A 153 -16.52 -72.83 6.43
C GLN A 153 -15.24 -72.76 5.57
N VAL A 154 -14.07 -72.71 6.20
CA VAL A 154 -12.77 -72.75 5.52
C VAL A 154 -12.20 -74.15 5.68
N PHE A 155 -12.08 -74.88 4.58
CA PHE A 155 -11.40 -76.18 4.56
C PHE A 155 -9.93 -76.00 4.98
N PRO A 156 -9.34 -76.91 5.78
CA PRO A 156 -7.94 -76.78 6.16
C PRO A 156 -7.01 -76.93 4.95
N GLY A 157 -6.28 -75.87 4.63
CA GLY A 157 -5.11 -75.94 3.76
C GLY A 157 -3.92 -76.59 4.48
N ASP A 158 -2.70 -76.23 4.07
CA ASP A 158 -1.48 -76.85 4.57
C ASP A 158 -1.36 -76.83 6.10
N LEU A 159 -1.06 -78.00 6.67
CA LEU A 159 -0.71 -78.15 8.07
C LEU A 159 0.75 -77.75 8.27
N LEU A 160 1.05 -76.99 9.32
CA LEU A 160 2.45 -76.74 9.67
C LEU A 160 3.16 -78.06 10.03
N PRO A 161 4.48 -78.18 9.75
CA PRO A 161 5.27 -79.35 10.11
C PRO A 161 5.12 -79.70 11.58
N SER A 162 5.18 -81.00 11.90
CA SER A 162 5.03 -81.51 13.28
C SER A 162 6.13 -81.03 14.23
N THR A 163 7.21 -80.43 13.71
CA THR A 163 8.29 -79.84 14.48
C THR A 163 8.67 -78.44 13.99
N TYR A 164 9.46 -77.73 14.78
CA TYR A 164 10.15 -76.51 14.37
C TYR A 164 11.50 -76.39 15.09
N THR A 165 12.47 -75.71 14.48
CA THR A 165 13.73 -75.36 15.14
C THR A 165 13.54 -74.07 15.94
N ASP A 166 13.80 -74.11 17.25
CA ASP A 166 13.81 -72.92 18.11
C ASP A 166 14.99 -72.01 17.72
N PRO A 167 14.76 -70.82 17.12
CA PRO A 167 15.83 -69.98 16.58
C PRO A 167 16.72 -69.35 17.68
N ARG A 168 16.30 -69.42 18.95
CA ARG A 168 17.10 -68.93 20.09
C ARG A 168 17.93 -70.03 20.76
N LYS A 169 17.64 -71.30 20.47
CA LYS A 169 18.27 -72.46 21.14
C LYS A 169 18.86 -73.50 20.18
N ASN A 170 18.66 -73.33 18.87
CA ASN A 170 19.01 -74.27 17.81
C ASN A 170 18.64 -75.74 18.13
N LYS A 171 17.44 -75.93 18.69
CA LYS A 171 16.90 -77.25 19.06
C LYS A 171 15.56 -77.46 18.37
N VAL A 172 15.38 -78.64 17.80
CA VAL A 172 14.09 -79.10 17.27
C VAL A 172 13.12 -79.33 18.43
N LYS A 173 11.90 -78.80 18.30
CA LYS A 173 10.78 -79.02 19.20
C LYS A 173 9.58 -79.55 18.41
N ALA A 174 8.76 -80.39 19.03
CA ALA A 174 7.43 -80.69 18.50
C ALA A 174 6.51 -79.46 18.58
N ARG A 175 5.57 -79.36 17.64
CA ARG A 175 4.39 -78.48 17.76
C ARG A 175 3.22 -79.25 18.36
N THR A 176 2.33 -78.55 19.05
CA THR A 176 1.00 -79.04 19.40
C THR A 176 0.08 -79.06 18.18
N GLU A 177 -0.96 -79.90 18.21
CA GLU A 177 -1.96 -79.98 17.14
C GLU A 177 -2.78 -78.69 16.98
N LEU A 178 -2.81 -77.85 18.03
CA LEU A 178 -3.31 -76.47 18.02
C LEU A 178 -2.36 -75.53 17.25
N GLU A 179 -1.07 -75.48 17.60
CA GLU A 179 -0.08 -74.67 16.88
C GLU A 179 0.03 -75.08 15.39
N ARG A 180 -0.23 -76.34 15.05
CA ARG A 180 -0.28 -76.82 13.66
C ARG A 180 -1.53 -76.40 12.89
N ARG A 181 -2.58 -75.96 13.58
CA ARG A 181 -3.87 -75.50 13.04
C ARG A 181 -4.15 -74.03 13.36
N GLU A 182 -3.14 -73.26 13.75
CA GLU A 182 -3.28 -71.83 14.09
C GLU A 182 -3.90 -71.01 12.95
N SER A 183 -3.58 -71.35 11.70
CA SER A 183 -4.19 -70.79 10.48
C SER A 183 -5.72 -70.96 10.39
N TYR A 184 -6.31 -71.89 11.14
CA TYR A 184 -7.76 -72.16 11.18
C TYR A 184 -8.37 -71.75 12.53
N MET A 185 -7.60 -71.87 13.62
CA MET A 185 -7.98 -71.39 14.95
C MET A 185 -8.08 -69.87 15.02
N SER A 186 -7.16 -69.12 14.39
CA SER A 186 -7.22 -67.65 14.34
C SER A 186 -8.50 -67.13 13.67
N PRO A 187 -8.93 -67.61 12.49
CA PRO A 187 -10.26 -67.32 11.92
C PRO A 187 -11.43 -67.64 12.87
N LEU A 188 -11.42 -68.80 13.55
CA LEU A 188 -12.47 -69.16 14.51
C LEU A 188 -12.53 -68.17 15.68
N GLU A 189 -11.37 -67.78 16.22
CA GLU A 189 -11.26 -66.80 17.29
C GLU A 189 -11.64 -65.38 16.86
N ALA A 190 -11.40 -65.00 15.61
CA ALA A 190 -11.82 -63.72 15.05
C ALA A 190 -13.35 -63.68 14.81
N THR A 191 -13.94 -64.79 14.37
CA THR A 191 -15.37 -64.89 14.06
C THR A 191 -16.24 -64.96 15.32
N LEU A 192 -15.80 -65.67 16.36
CA LEU A 192 -16.61 -65.95 17.54
C LEU A 192 -16.13 -65.24 18.83
N GLY A 193 -14.89 -64.75 18.84
CA GLY A 193 -14.22 -64.25 20.04
C GLY A 193 -13.51 -65.37 20.83
N LYS A 194 -12.33 -65.06 21.36
CA LYS A 194 -11.44 -66.03 22.05
C LYS A 194 -12.07 -66.74 23.26
N THR A 195 -13.10 -66.13 23.87
CA THR A 195 -13.82 -66.62 25.06
C THR A 195 -15.06 -67.45 24.73
N HIS A 196 -15.44 -67.61 23.45
CA HIS A 196 -16.64 -68.32 23.05
C HIS A 196 -16.60 -69.81 23.42
N GLY A 197 -17.73 -70.37 23.85
CA GLY A 197 -17.83 -71.77 24.28
C GLY A 197 -17.28 -72.76 23.25
N LEU A 198 -17.59 -72.54 21.97
CA LEU A 198 -17.13 -73.41 20.88
C LEU A 198 -15.60 -73.37 20.69
N VAL A 199 -14.96 -72.21 20.88
CA VAL A 199 -13.49 -72.08 20.86
C VAL A 199 -12.88 -72.92 21.99
N SER A 200 -13.48 -72.87 23.20
CA SER A 200 -13.02 -73.68 24.34
C SER A 200 -13.23 -75.19 24.13
N LEU A 201 -14.28 -75.57 23.40
CA LEU A 201 -14.60 -76.96 23.07
C LEU A 201 -13.64 -77.51 22.00
N VAL A 202 -13.47 -76.79 20.89
CA VAL A 202 -12.51 -77.13 19.82
C VAL A 202 -11.09 -77.27 20.40
N LYS A 203 -10.66 -76.33 21.26
CA LYS A 203 -9.34 -76.42 21.92
C LYS A 203 -9.18 -77.66 22.78
N GLY A 204 -10.20 -78.03 23.55
CA GLY A 204 -10.18 -79.27 24.34
C GLY A 204 -10.19 -80.54 23.48
N CYS A 205 -10.94 -80.55 22.38
CA CYS A 205 -10.99 -81.68 21.44
C CYS A 205 -9.66 -81.90 20.70
N LEU A 206 -8.95 -80.82 20.35
CA LEU A 206 -7.66 -80.87 19.63
C LEU A 206 -6.44 -81.05 20.56
N GLU A 207 -6.63 -81.47 21.81
CA GLU A 207 -5.54 -81.75 22.74
C GLU A 207 -4.66 -82.94 22.28
N ASN A 208 -3.35 -82.79 22.43
CA ASN A 208 -2.36 -83.81 22.05
C ASN A 208 -2.51 -85.09 22.88
N ASP A 209 -2.86 -85.00 24.17
CA ASP A 209 -3.10 -86.15 25.04
C ASP A 209 -4.58 -86.58 24.92
N PRO A 210 -4.89 -87.80 24.43
CA PRO A 210 -6.26 -88.27 24.27
C PRO A 210 -7.06 -88.24 25.58
N ARG A 211 -6.39 -88.37 26.73
CA ARG A 211 -7.02 -88.37 28.07
C ARG A 211 -7.42 -86.98 28.54
N ARG A 212 -6.92 -85.93 27.89
CA ARG A 212 -7.26 -84.52 28.18
C ARG A 212 -8.39 -83.98 27.29
N ARG A 213 -8.82 -84.75 26.28
CA ARG A 213 -9.98 -84.42 25.44
C ARG A 213 -11.29 -84.62 26.21
N PRO A 214 -12.33 -83.80 25.98
CA PRO A 214 -13.64 -84.02 26.59
C PRO A 214 -14.29 -85.30 26.05
N THR A 215 -15.05 -85.99 26.90
CA THR A 215 -15.96 -87.06 26.46
C THR A 215 -17.11 -86.50 25.63
N ALA A 216 -17.77 -87.34 24.83
CA ALA A 216 -18.95 -86.93 24.06
C ALA A 216 -20.06 -86.34 24.95
N SER A 217 -20.25 -86.84 26.18
CA SER A 217 -21.23 -86.29 27.13
C SER A 217 -20.86 -84.88 27.58
N GLN A 218 -19.61 -84.65 27.97
CA GLN A 218 -19.10 -83.32 28.35
C GLN A 218 -19.13 -82.33 27.17
N ALA A 219 -18.95 -82.81 25.94
CA ALA A 219 -19.15 -82.01 24.75
C ALA A 219 -20.64 -81.68 24.53
N LEU A 220 -21.55 -82.64 24.75
CA LEU A 220 -22.99 -82.45 24.57
C LEU A 220 -23.53 -81.38 25.54
N ASP A 221 -23.08 -81.41 26.79
CA ASP A 221 -23.49 -80.42 27.80
C ASP A 221 -22.97 -79.01 27.45
N ARG A 222 -21.71 -78.88 27.01
CA ARG A 222 -21.18 -77.61 26.48
C ARG A 222 -21.93 -77.11 25.24
N MET A 223 -22.37 -78.02 24.36
CA MET A 223 -23.21 -77.65 23.21
C MET A 223 -24.61 -77.19 23.65
N ARG A 224 -25.21 -77.83 24.66
CA ARG A 224 -26.48 -77.41 25.26
C ARG A 224 -26.39 -76.03 25.90
N ASP A 225 -25.32 -75.75 26.65
CA ASP A 225 -25.09 -74.44 27.28
C ASP A 225 -25.04 -73.31 26.24
N MET A 226 -24.36 -73.54 25.10
CA MET A 226 -24.34 -72.58 23.99
C MET A 226 -25.71 -72.44 23.31
N MET A 227 -26.47 -73.52 23.17
CA MET A 227 -27.81 -73.48 22.57
C MET A 227 -28.88 -72.89 23.49
N ALA A 228 -28.69 -72.93 24.81
CA ALA A 228 -29.60 -72.30 25.78
C ALA A 228 -29.66 -70.76 25.63
N GLY A 229 -28.62 -70.14 25.06
CA GLY A 229 -28.63 -68.72 24.68
C GLY A 229 -29.40 -68.39 23.39
N LEU A 230 -29.81 -69.40 22.60
CA LEU A 230 -30.48 -69.22 21.31
C LEU A 230 -32.00 -69.35 21.45
N ARG A 231 -32.75 -68.37 20.94
CA ARG A 231 -34.22 -68.36 21.06
C ARG A 231 -34.90 -69.36 20.09
N PRO A 232 -36.05 -69.96 20.47
CA PRO A 232 -36.67 -71.07 19.72
C PRO A 232 -36.88 -70.94 18.20
N PRO A 233 -37.26 -69.79 17.59
CA PRO A 233 -37.46 -69.73 16.14
C PRO A 233 -36.16 -69.93 15.33
N PHE A 234 -34.98 -69.83 15.97
CA PHE A 234 -33.68 -70.04 15.33
C PHE A 234 -33.08 -71.44 15.58
N LEU A 235 -33.74 -72.27 16.39
CA LEU A 235 -33.23 -73.62 16.71
C LEU A 235 -33.63 -74.70 15.68
N HIS A 236 -34.68 -74.45 14.89
CA HIS A 236 -35.21 -75.41 13.91
C HIS A 236 -35.56 -74.70 12.61
N MET A 237 -34.53 -74.39 11.81
CA MET A 237 -34.69 -73.81 10.48
C MET A 237 -34.53 -74.90 9.42
N ASN A 238 -35.60 -75.20 8.67
CA ASN A 238 -35.56 -76.21 7.60
C ASN A 238 -34.82 -75.69 6.35
N ARG A 239 -34.54 -76.59 5.39
CA ARG A 239 -33.75 -76.24 4.19
C ARG A 239 -34.32 -75.04 3.43
N PHE A 240 -35.62 -75.01 3.16
CA PHE A 240 -36.28 -73.93 2.41
C PHE A 240 -36.20 -72.57 3.13
N GLN A 241 -36.32 -72.57 4.47
CA GLN A 241 -36.15 -71.36 5.27
C GLN A 241 -34.70 -70.87 5.27
N LEU A 242 -33.72 -71.78 5.34
CA LEU A 242 -32.30 -71.43 5.22
C LEU A 242 -31.98 -70.85 3.83
N GLU A 243 -32.39 -71.54 2.77
CA GLU A 243 -32.18 -71.11 1.39
C GLU A 243 -32.74 -69.71 1.16
N LYS A 244 -34.00 -69.47 1.56
CA LYS A 244 -34.60 -68.14 1.47
C LYS A 244 -33.82 -67.09 2.27
N THR A 245 -33.43 -67.41 3.50
CA THR A 245 -32.67 -66.48 4.36
C THR A 245 -31.31 -66.12 3.74
N LEU A 246 -30.69 -67.03 3.01
CA LEU A 246 -29.44 -66.79 2.29
C LEU A 246 -29.67 -65.98 1.00
N THR A 247 -30.71 -66.27 0.21
CA THR A 247 -31.02 -65.47 -0.99
C THR A 247 -31.42 -64.04 -0.66
N ASP A 248 -32.25 -63.84 0.38
CA ASP A 248 -32.70 -62.52 0.82
C ASP A 248 -31.49 -61.68 1.27
N LYS A 249 -30.59 -62.26 2.09
CA LYS A 249 -29.33 -61.62 2.50
C LYS A 249 -28.37 -61.34 1.35
N SER A 250 -28.27 -62.24 0.36
CA SER A 250 -27.39 -62.03 -0.80
C SER A 250 -27.88 -60.83 -1.63
N ALA A 251 -29.21 -60.69 -1.79
CA ALA A 251 -29.79 -59.55 -2.47
C ALA A 251 -29.58 -58.23 -1.69
N GLU A 252 -29.71 -58.26 -0.35
CA GLU A 252 -29.38 -57.11 0.51
C GLU A 252 -27.91 -56.71 0.40
N ALA A 253 -26.98 -57.68 0.45
CA ALA A 253 -25.55 -57.45 0.33
C ALA A 253 -25.16 -56.91 -1.06
N GLU A 254 -25.77 -57.42 -2.14
CA GLU A 254 -25.60 -56.86 -3.47
C GLU A 254 -26.13 -55.42 -3.59
N ALA A 255 -27.28 -55.11 -3.00
CA ALA A 255 -27.83 -53.76 -3.01
C ALA A 255 -26.88 -52.77 -2.29
N GLN A 256 -26.38 -53.15 -1.10
CA GLN A 256 -25.39 -52.37 -0.36
C GLN A 256 -24.07 -52.23 -1.14
N ALA A 257 -23.59 -53.28 -1.80
CA ALA A 257 -22.38 -53.22 -2.62
C ALA A 257 -22.51 -52.26 -3.81
N ARG A 258 -23.68 -52.21 -4.47
CA ARG A 258 -23.99 -51.25 -5.53
C ARG A 258 -24.01 -49.82 -4.99
N GLU A 259 -24.66 -49.58 -3.85
CA GLU A 259 -24.70 -48.26 -3.21
C GLU A 259 -23.30 -47.78 -2.80
N ILE A 260 -22.47 -48.66 -2.21
CA ILE A 260 -21.07 -48.37 -1.86
C ILE A 260 -20.26 -48.03 -3.12
N ALA A 261 -20.48 -48.70 -4.25
CA ALA A 261 -19.80 -48.40 -5.51
C ALA A 261 -20.18 -47.01 -6.06
N ASP A 262 -21.45 -46.63 -6.04
CA ASP A 262 -21.89 -45.30 -6.49
C ASP A 262 -21.49 -44.18 -5.52
N ASN A 263 -21.50 -44.42 -4.21
CA ASN A 263 -20.97 -43.47 -3.23
C ASN A 263 -19.44 -43.30 -3.37
N ARG A 264 -18.69 -44.35 -3.75
CA ARG A 264 -17.26 -44.21 -4.13
C ARG A 264 -17.06 -43.36 -5.38
N ARG A 265 -17.88 -43.52 -6.42
CA ARG A 265 -17.86 -42.66 -7.63
C ARG A 265 -18.15 -41.19 -7.29
N ARG A 266 -19.17 -40.94 -6.46
CA ARG A 266 -19.50 -39.58 -5.95
C ARG A 266 -18.33 -38.96 -5.20
N LEU A 267 -17.67 -39.71 -4.31
CA LEU A 267 -16.48 -39.26 -3.58
C LEU A 267 -15.31 -38.93 -4.51
N GLN A 268 -15.09 -39.71 -5.59
CA GLN A 268 -14.06 -39.41 -6.60
C GLN A 268 -14.32 -38.07 -7.30
N HIS A 269 -15.55 -37.82 -7.77
CA HIS A 269 -15.92 -36.54 -8.39
C HIS A 269 -15.83 -35.35 -7.42
N LEU A 270 -16.25 -35.52 -6.16
CA LEU A 270 -16.13 -34.48 -5.13
C LEU A 270 -14.67 -34.15 -4.82
N ASN A 271 -13.80 -35.16 -4.70
CA ASN A 271 -12.37 -34.97 -4.46
C ASN A 271 -11.69 -34.25 -5.65
N GLN A 272 -12.06 -34.55 -6.89
CA GLN A 272 -11.58 -33.81 -8.06
C GLN A 272 -11.99 -32.33 -7.99
N GLY A 273 -13.28 -32.05 -7.72
CA GLY A 273 -13.77 -30.67 -7.59
C GLY A 273 -13.13 -29.89 -6.45
N ILE A 274 -12.79 -30.55 -5.35
CA ILE A 274 -12.01 -29.94 -4.24
C ILE A 274 -10.61 -29.52 -4.70
N GLU A 275 -9.94 -30.34 -5.52
CA GLU A 275 -8.59 -30.03 -6.00
C GLU A 275 -8.60 -28.92 -7.07
N GLU A 276 -9.60 -28.88 -7.93
CA GLU A 276 -9.84 -27.76 -8.86
C GLU A 276 -10.08 -26.43 -8.12
N LEU A 277 -10.85 -26.47 -7.02
CA LEU A 277 -11.08 -25.29 -6.16
C LEU A 277 -9.82 -24.87 -5.39
N ARG A 278 -8.98 -25.82 -4.94
CA ARG A 278 -7.67 -25.53 -4.33
C ARG A 278 -6.73 -24.83 -5.31
N SER A 279 -6.68 -25.28 -6.56
CA SER A 279 -5.86 -24.65 -7.60
C SER A 279 -6.30 -23.21 -7.86
N LYS A 280 -7.61 -22.97 -8.09
CA LYS A 280 -8.18 -21.62 -8.27
C LYS A 280 -7.95 -20.71 -7.06
N LYS A 281 -8.02 -21.25 -5.84
CA LYS A 281 -7.68 -20.50 -4.61
C LYS A 281 -6.22 -20.05 -4.62
N ALA A 282 -5.28 -20.93 -4.96
CA ALA A 282 -3.85 -20.63 -5.01
C ALA A 282 -3.45 -19.68 -6.15
N GLU A 283 -4.27 -19.57 -7.20
CA GLU A 283 -4.15 -18.54 -8.25
C GLU A 283 -4.60 -17.18 -7.72
N LEU A 284 -5.82 -17.09 -7.16
CA LEU A 284 -6.35 -15.86 -6.58
C LEU A 284 -5.48 -15.31 -5.44
N GLU A 285 -4.88 -16.17 -4.61
CA GLU A 285 -3.96 -15.73 -3.55
C GLU A 285 -2.70 -15.03 -4.10
N LYS A 286 -2.20 -15.44 -5.28
CA LYS A 286 -1.10 -14.74 -5.97
C LYS A 286 -1.55 -13.42 -6.57
N GLU A 287 -2.75 -13.35 -7.16
CA GLU A 287 -3.30 -12.11 -7.70
C GLU A 287 -3.51 -11.06 -6.60
N VAL A 288 -3.98 -11.48 -5.42
CA VAL A 288 -4.10 -10.62 -4.24
C VAL A 288 -2.74 -10.12 -3.78
N GLU A 289 -1.70 -10.98 -3.75
CA GLU A 289 -0.35 -10.56 -3.37
C GLU A 289 0.26 -9.54 -4.35
N VAL A 290 0.14 -9.79 -5.66
CA VAL A 290 0.58 -8.85 -6.71
C VAL A 290 -0.17 -7.51 -6.61
N THR A 291 -1.47 -7.56 -6.31
CA THR A 291 -2.30 -6.35 -6.14
C THR A 291 -1.92 -5.58 -4.88
N ALA A 292 -1.58 -6.27 -3.78
CA ALA A 292 -1.07 -5.65 -2.55
C ALA A 292 0.27 -4.95 -2.76
N ARG A 293 1.21 -5.58 -3.51
CA ARG A 293 2.49 -4.95 -3.89
C ARG A 293 2.28 -3.67 -4.72
N LYS A 294 1.47 -3.74 -5.78
CA LYS A 294 1.11 -2.58 -6.61
C LYS A 294 0.45 -1.45 -5.80
N LYS A 295 -0.39 -1.79 -4.82
CA LYS A 295 -0.99 -0.80 -3.91
C LYS A 295 0.07 -0.09 -3.06
N ALA A 296 1.04 -0.83 -2.52
CA ALA A 296 2.13 -0.25 -1.73
C ALA A 296 3.05 0.65 -2.57
N GLU A 297 3.39 0.24 -3.79
CA GLU A 297 4.13 1.06 -4.77
C GLU A 297 3.38 2.37 -5.07
N LEU A 298 2.08 2.29 -5.38
CA LEU A 298 1.25 3.46 -5.67
C LEU A 298 1.15 4.40 -4.45
N GLN A 299 1.07 3.83 -3.25
CA GLN A 299 0.99 4.59 -2.00
C GLN A 299 2.30 5.36 -1.73
N ALA A 300 3.45 4.73 -1.90
CA ALA A 300 4.76 5.40 -1.80
C ALA A 300 4.91 6.53 -2.84
N VAL A 301 4.41 6.34 -4.07
CA VAL A 301 4.38 7.40 -5.09
C VAL A 301 3.46 8.56 -4.69
N THR A 302 2.31 8.30 -4.04
CA THR A 302 1.45 9.38 -3.53
C THR A 302 2.07 10.14 -2.35
N GLU A 303 2.83 9.46 -1.49
CA GLU A 303 3.55 10.07 -0.37
C GLU A 303 4.70 10.98 -0.88
N LEU A 304 5.49 10.52 -1.87
CA LEU A 304 6.50 11.34 -2.54
C LEU A 304 5.89 12.59 -3.18
N LYS A 305 4.80 12.44 -3.95
CA LYS A 305 4.11 13.58 -4.59
C LYS A 305 3.48 14.55 -3.59
N ALA A 306 3.12 14.10 -2.39
CA ALA A 306 2.66 14.98 -1.33
C ALA A 306 3.79 15.85 -0.76
N VAL A 307 5.03 15.35 -0.73
CA VAL A 307 6.23 16.15 -0.39
C VAL A 307 6.53 17.15 -1.51
N GLU A 308 6.57 16.70 -2.78
CA GLU A 308 6.81 17.58 -3.94
C GLU A 308 5.80 18.75 -4.00
N MET A 309 4.51 18.48 -3.80
CA MET A 309 3.49 19.53 -3.74
C MET A 309 3.67 20.50 -2.56
N LYS A 310 4.15 20.01 -1.41
CA LYS A 310 4.41 20.85 -0.23
C LYS A 310 5.55 21.83 -0.50
N ASP A 311 6.62 21.38 -1.15
CA ASP A 311 7.77 22.21 -1.51
C ASP A 311 7.45 23.17 -2.66
N LEU A 312 6.70 22.73 -3.69
CA LEU A 312 6.16 23.65 -4.71
C LEU A 312 5.30 24.75 -4.09
N LYS A 313 4.43 24.40 -3.13
CA LYS A 313 3.58 25.39 -2.44
C LYS A 313 4.40 26.38 -1.60
N LYS A 314 5.47 25.92 -0.95
CA LYS A 314 6.42 26.80 -0.23
C LYS A 314 7.10 27.78 -1.20
N ASN A 315 7.60 27.28 -2.33
CA ASN A 315 8.26 28.10 -3.35
C ASN A 315 7.28 29.11 -3.98
N PHE A 316 6.02 28.73 -4.17
CA PHE A 316 4.96 29.63 -4.68
C PHE A 316 4.66 30.79 -3.72
N GLU A 317 4.53 30.53 -2.41
CA GLU A 317 4.35 31.60 -1.42
C GLU A 317 5.58 32.51 -1.29
N GLN A 318 6.80 31.98 -1.49
CA GLN A 318 8.01 32.81 -1.57
C GLN A 318 7.99 33.72 -2.81
N LEU A 319 7.75 33.19 -4.02
CA LEU A 319 7.67 33.97 -5.25
C LEU A 319 6.57 35.05 -5.20
N LYS A 320 5.47 34.77 -4.49
CA LYS A 320 4.39 35.72 -4.22
C LYS A 320 4.82 36.85 -3.29
N LEU A 321 5.67 36.59 -2.30
CA LEU A 321 6.27 37.63 -1.44
C LEU A 321 7.29 38.48 -2.23
N GLU A 322 8.14 37.84 -3.03
CA GLU A 322 9.10 38.52 -3.91
C GLU A 322 8.40 39.42 -4.94
N LYS A 323 7.26 38.96 -5.50
CA LYS A 323 6.39 39.76 -6.36
C LYS A 323 5.82 40.99 -5.63
N SER A 324 5.37 40.86 -4.39
CA SER A 324 4.89 42.01 -3.58
C SER A 324 5.99 43.06 -3.40
N GLY A 325 7.21 42.64 -3.07
CA GLY A 325 8.35 43.54 -2.95
C GLY A 325 8.74 44.23 -4.27
N MET A 326 8.56 43.56 -5.42
CA MET A 326 8.72 44.20 -6.73
C MET A 326 7.60 45.21 -7.02
N GLU A 327 6.35 44.93 -6.63
CA GLU A 327 5.23 45.86 -6.81
C GLU A 327 5.38 47.12 -5.94
N GLU A 328 5.88 46.99 -4.71
CA GLU A 328 6.28 48.11 -3.84
C GLU A 328 7.46 48.91 -4.45
N ALA A 329 8.46 48.23 -5.00
CA ALA A 329 9.59 48.89 -5.68
C ALA A 329 9.16 49.66 -6.94
N CYS A 330 8.17 49.15 -7.71
CA CYS A 330 7.57 49.88 -8.82
C CYS A 330 6.84 51.14 -8.36
N GLN A 331 6.07 51.10 -7.27
CA GLN A 331 5.39 52.28 -6.72
C GLN A 331 6.39 53.37 -6.30
N GLY A 332 7.50 52.99 -5.64
CA GLY A 332 8.58 53.92 -5.32
C GLY A 332 9.27 54.50 -6.57
N MET A 333 9.36 53.73 -7.65
CA MET A 333 9.90 54.21 -8.94
C MET A 333 8.97 55.25 -9.59
N ASP A 334 7.65 55.05 -9.53
CA ASP A 334 6.66 56.00 -10.04
C ASP A 334 6.66 57.33 -9.26
N GLU A 335 6.85 57.31 -7.94
CA GLU A 335 7.05 58.53 -7.14
C GLU A 335 8.33 59.28 -7.57
N VAL A 336 9.44 58.58 -7.81
CA VAL A 336 10.67 59.19 -8.31
C VAL A 336 10.49 59.80 -9.71
N VAL A 337 9.72 59.15 -10.59
CA VAL A 337 9.35 59.72 -11.91
C VAL A 337 8.55 61.01 -11.74
N LYS A 338 7.53 61.01 -10.87
CA LYS A 338 6.69 62.18 -10.58
C LYS A 338 7.52 63.36 -10.04
N ILE A 339 8.41 63.11 -9.07
CA ILE A 339 9.34 64.13 -8.53
C ILE A 339 10.25 64.69 -9.63
N LYS A 340 10.66 63.85 -10.59
CA LYS A 340 11.48 64.27 -11.74
C LYS A 340 10.69 65.14 -12.73
N GLU A 341 9.41 64.85 -12.97
CA GLU A 341 8.53 65.70 -13.79
C GLU A 341 8.24 67.06 -13.13
N GLU A 342 7.95 67.07 -11.82
CA GLU A 342 7.70 68.29 -11.05
C GLU A 342 8.93 69.21 -11.04
N ASN A 343 10.14 68.66 -10.80
CA ASN A 343 11.39 69.40 -10.97
C ASN A 343 11.58 69.91 -12.42
N SER A 344 11.30 69.07 -13.42
CA SER A 344 11.40 69.45 -14.84
C SER A 344 10.38 70.52 -15.26
N LYS A 345 9.30 70.70 -14.50
CA LYS A 345 8.31 71.79 -14.66
C LYS A 345 8.80 73.06 -13.98
N ALA A 346 9.30 72.97 -12.75
CA ALA A 346 9.87 74.10 -12.01
C ALA A 346 11.07 74.74 -12.75
N THR A 347 11.98 73.93 -13.30
CA THR A 347 13.11 74.40 -14.11
C THR A 347 12.67 75.17 -15.36
N ARG A 348 11.60 74.72 -16.03
CA ARG A 348 11.02 75.43 -17.19
C ARG A 348 10.43 76.78 -16.79
N GLN A 349 9.65 76.83 -15.72
CA GLN A 349 9.05 78.07 -15.21
C GLN A 349 10.12 79.09 -14.78
N LEU A 350 11.22 78.64 -14.17
CA LEU A 350 12.35 79.49 -13.80
C LEU A 350 13.07 80.06 -15.04
N LEU A 351 13.29 79.23 -16.08
CA LEU A 351 13.91 79.65 -17.33
C LEU A 351 13.06 80.70 -18.07
N GLU A 352 11.74 80.49 -18.12
CA GLU A 352 10.79 81.38 -18.79
C GLU A 352 10.69 82.74 -18.08
N ALA A 353 10.64 82.75 -16.74
CA ALA A 353 10.72 83.98 -15.94
C ALA A 353 12.05 84.73 -16.16
N LYS A 354 13.17 84.01 -16.31
CA LYS A 354 14.48 84.61 -16.61
C LYS A 354 14.56 85.20 -18.01
N SER A 355 13.94 84.55 -19.01
CA SER A 355 13.84 85.10 -20.37
C SER A 355 13.05 86.42 -20.40
N GLN A 356 11.93 86.51 -19.65
CA GLN A 356 11.15 87.75 -19.54
C GLN A 356 11.94 88.90 -18.88
N GLN A 357 12.75 88.62 -17.85
CA GLN A 357 13.64 89.62 -17.25
C GLN A 357 14.70 90.14 -18.24
N LEU A 358 15.21 89.27 -19.11
CA LEU A 358 16.20 89.63 -20.12
C LEU A 358 15.60 90.57 -21.19
N LEU A 359 14.40 90.25 -21.68
CA LEU A 359 13.68 91.06 -22.68
C LEU A 359 13.38 92.49 -22.16
N GLN A 360 13.07 92.64 -20.88
CA GLN A 360 12.84 93.95 -20.24
C GLN A 360 14.13 94.79 -20.21
N LEU A 361 15.29 94.16 -19.95
CA LEU A 361 16.59 94.84 -19.96
C LEU A 361 17.00 95.27 -21.38
N GLU A 362 16.75 94.43 -22.39
CA GLU A 362 17.01 94.78 -23.80
C GLU A 362 16.18 95.99 -24.26
N SER A 363 14.89 96.06 -23.89
CA SER A 363 14.05 97.22 -24.18
C SER A 363 14.59 98.50 -23.55
N ALA A 364 14.94 98.46 -22.26
CA ALA A 364 15.47 99.61 -21.53
C ALA A 364 16.83 100.08 -22.10
N LEU A 365 17.66 99.15 -22.59
CA LEU A 365 18.92 99.45 -23.26
C LEU A 365 18.67 100.13 -24.62
N GLY A 366 17.69 99.66 -25.39
CA GLY A 366 17.25 100.28 -26.65
C GLY A 366 16.78 101.72 -26.50
N ASP A 367 16.08 102.04 -25.41
CA ASP A 367 15.67 103.41 -25.08
C ASP A 367 16.87 104.33 -24.78
N LYS A 368 17.87 103.84 -24.04
CA LYS A 368 19.11 104.59 -23.78
C LYS A 368 19.93 104.85 -25.04
N TYR A 369 19.96 103.91 -26.00
CA TYR A 369 20.57 104.15 -27.31
C TYR A 369 19.81 105.22 -28.13
N ARG A 370 18.47 105.30 -28.03
CA ARG A 370 17.67 106.33 -28.70
C ARG A 370 17.91 107.74 -28.14
N GLU A 371 18.02 107.90 -26.83
CA GLU A 371 18.43 109.17 -26.22
C GLU A 371 19.80 109.64 -26.75
N LEU A 372 20.78 108.74 -26.76
CA LEU A 372 22.16 109.02 -27.15
C LEU A 372 22.28 109.45 -28.63
N ALA A 373 21.46 108.87 -29.51
CA ALA A 373 21.34 109.31 -30.91
C ALA A 373 20.89 110.78 -31.02
N SER A 374 19.87 111.19 -30.27
CA SER A 374 19.35 112.58 -30.28
C SER A 374 20.34 113.62 -29.74
N VAL A 375 21.29 113.20 -28.89
CA VAL A 375 22.38 114.04 -28.39
C VAL A 375 23.44 114.22 -29.47
N ARG A 376 23.83 113.11 -30.14
CA ARG A 376 24.79 113.12 -31.25
C ARG A 376 24.34 114.04 -32.38
N GLU A 377 23.07 113.99 -32.76
CA GLU A 377 22.49 114.82 -33.82
C GLU A 377 22.54 116.33 -33.51
N ARG A 378 22.22 116.71 -32.26
CA ARG A 378 22.37 118.09 -31.77
C ARG A 378 23.82 118.58 -31.83
N CYS A 379 24.78 117.74 -31.44
CA CYS A 379 26.21 118.08 -31.55
C CYS A 379 26.66 118.32 -33.00
N THR A 380 26.19 117.52 -33.97
CA THR A 380 26.51 117.74 -35.40
C THR A 380 25.89 119.02 -35.97
N SER A 381 24.71 119.42 -35.49
CA SER A 381 24.10 120.70 -35.88
C SER A 381 24.90 121.91 -35.37
N LEU A 382 25.37 121.87 -34.12
CA LEU A 382 26.17 122.96 -33.53
C LEU A 382 27.56 123.10 -34.19
N LEU A 383 28.15 121.99 -34.64
CA LEU A 383 29.43 122.00 -35.38
C LEU A 383 29.29 122.66 -36.76
N THR A 384 28.25 122.32 -37.53
CA THR A 384 28.00 122.95 -38.85
C THR A 384 27.60 124.42 -38.74
N GLN A 385 26.97 124.83 -37.63
CA GLN A 385 26.67 126.24 -37.37
C GLN A 385 27.94 127.07 -37.08
N ASN A 386 28.89 126.54 -36.31
CA ASN A 386 30.18 127.20 -36.06
C ASN A 386 31.03 127.36 -37.32
N GLN A 387 31.06 126.36 -38.22
CA GLN A 387 31.82 126.46 -39.47
C GLN A 387 31.36 127.61 -40.38
N LYS A 388 30.08 128.01 -40.33
CA LYS A 388 29.57 129.17 -41.08
C LYS A 388 29.98 130.53 -40.49
N LEU A 389 30.20 130.61 -39.18
CA LEU A 389 30.65 131.85 -38.53
C LEU A 389 32.13 132.12 -38.86
N MET A 390 32.98 131.09 -38.82
CA MET A 390 34.41 131.18 -39.13
C MET A 390 34.71 131.68 -40.56
N THR A 391 33.80 131.51 -41.51
CA THR A 391 33.95 132.05 -42.88
C THR A 391 33.49 133.51 -43.01
N GLN A 392 32.65 134.00 -42.09
CA GLN A 392 32.16 135.39 -42.11
C GLN A 392 33.25 136.38 -41.68
N GLU A 393 34.02 136.05 -40.64
CA GLU A 393 35.05 136.94 -40.09
C GLU A 393 36.22 137.18 -41.06
N ARG A 394 36.56 136.17 -41.87
CA ARG A 394 37.69 136.25 -42.81
C ARG A 394 37.48 137.30 -43.91
N VAL A 395 36.23 137.58 -44.30
CA VAL A 395 35.89 138.63 -45.28
C VAL A 395 36.03 140.04 -44.69
N ASN A 396 35.83 140.20 -43.37
CA ASN A 396 35.92 141.51 -42.72
C ASN A 396 37.36 142.01 -42.56
N ALA A 397 38.35 141.10 -42.55
CA ALA A 397 39.77 141.45 -42.44
C ALA A 397 40.29 142.20 -43.68
N ASP A 398 39.94 141.73 -44.89
CA ASP A 398 40.43 142.31 -46.16
C ASP A 398 39.89 143.74 -46.41
N ILE A 399 38.75 144.09 -45.82
CA ILE A 399 38.12 145.42 -45.95
C ILE A 399 38.89 146.50 -45.16
N LEU A 400 39.51 146.18 -44.03
CA LEU A 400 40.30 147.17 -43.27
C LEU A 400 41.57 147.58 -44.03
N SER A 401 42.25 146.62 -44.69
CA SER A 401 43.50 146.86 -45.44
C SER A 401 43.36 147.96 -46.49
N LEU A 402 42.21 148.04 -47.17
CA LEU A 402 41.93 149.06 -48.17
C LEU A 402 41.69 150.46 -47.57
N LYS A 403 41.24 150.57 -46.31
CA LYS A 403 40.93 151.86 -45.68
C LYS A 403 42.16 152.62 -45.20
N GLU A 404 43.23 151.92 -44.81
CA GLU A 404 44.46 152.56 -44.33
C GLU A 404 45.23 153.27 -45.47
N ALA A 405 45.09 152.79 -46.71
CA ALA A 405 45.71 153.39 -47.89
C ALA A 405 45.13 154.79 -48.25
N GLU A 406 43.83 155.01 -48.10
CA GLU A 406 43.17 156.29 -48.43
C GLU A 406 43.61 157.44 -47.50
N ILE A 407 43.79 157.13 -46.20
CA ILE A 407 44.09 158.12 -45.16
C ILE A 407 45.51 158.72 -45.32
N ALA A 408 46.46 157.93 -45.84
CA ALA A 408 47.82 158.38 -46.12
C ALA A 408 47.88 159.46 -47.21
N ALA A 409 46.96 159.44 -48.18
CA ALA A 409 46.94 160.39 -49.29
C ALA A 409 46.48 161.80 -48.86
N ILE A 410 45.39 161.88 -48.11
CA ILE A 410 44.74 163.16 -47.72
C ILE A 410 45.69 164.04 -46.88
N THR A 411 46.50 163.42 -46.02
CA THR A 411 47.47 164.13 -45.16
C THR A 411 48.56 164.86 -45.95
N LYS A 412 48.80 164.47 -47.21
CA LYS A 412 49.78 165.11 -48.11
C LYS A 412 49.29 166.43 -48.71
N GLU A 413 47.97 166.61 -48.86
CA GLU A 413 47.40 167.77 -49.56
C GLU A 413 47.23 168.99 -48.64
N MET A 414 46.80 168.77 -47.38
CA MET A 414 46.45 169.89 -46.46
C MET A 414 47.62 170.80 -46.09
N LYS A 415 48.88 170.35 -46.22
CA LYS A 415 50.06 171.20 -46.02
C LYS A 415 50.36 172.16 -47.19
N GLY A 416 49.72 171.99 -48.36
CA GLY A 416 49.93 172.87 -49.51
C GLY A 416 49.12 174.17 -49.49
N LYS A 417 47.93 174.18 -48.86
CA LYS A 417 46.94 175.26 -49.02
C LYS A 417 47.06 176.42 -48.04
N ASN A 418 47.77 176.27 -46.91
CA ASN A 418 47.83 177.29 -45.85
C ASN A 418 49.14 178.11 -45.86
N LYS A 419 49.43 178.78 -46.98
CA LYS A 419 50.58 179.70 -47.13
C LYS A 419 50.30 180.96 -47.97
N LEU A 420 49.02 181.26 -48.23
CA LEU A 420 48.60 182.32 -49.16
C LEU A 420 47.34 183.09 -48.72
N LEU A 421 47.05 183.10 -47.42
CA LEU A 421 46.10 184.03 -46.77
C LEU A 421 46.85 184.90 -45.75
N GLN A 422 47.72 185.77 -46.27
CA GLN A 422 48.33 186.87 -45.53
C GLN A 422 47.80 188.22 -46.04
N SER A 423 47.87 189.22 -45.17
CA SER A 423 47.70 190.67 -45.40
C SER A 423 46.28 191.24 -45.52
N ASN A 424 46.14 192.42 -44.89
CA ASN A 424 45.05 193.42 -44.98
C ASN A 424 43.68 193.02 -44.39
N MET A 425 42.98 193.84 -43.59
CA MET A 425 43.20 195.17 -42.98
C MET A 425 42.11 195.37 -41.87
N LYS A 426 42.07 196.38 -40.98
CA LYS A 426 43.01 197.25 -40.20
C LYS A 426 42.14 198.37 -39.56
N VAL A 427 42.52 198.98 -38.42
CA VAL A 427 41.83 200.14 -37.74
C VAL A 427 40.48 199.73 -37.06
N ALA A 428 40.03 200.19 -35.88
CA ALA A 428 40.56 200.88 -34.68
C ALA A 428 39.45 200.91 -33.57
N GLU A 429 39.53 201.32 -32.29
CA GLU A 429 40.56 201.46 -31.20
C GLU A 429 39.79 201.79 -29.86
N LEU A 430 40.39 202.50 -28.89
CA LEU A 430 39.81 203.09 -27.65
C LEU A 430 39.39 202.17 -26.45
N LEU A 431 40.37 201.91 -25.57
CA LEU A 431 40.37 202.07 -24.07
C LEU A 431 39.26 201.42 -23.16
N PRO A 432 39.52 201.23 -21.84
CA PRO A 432 40.75 200.74 -21.15
C PRO A 432 40.46 199.78 -19.95
N GLY A 433 41.47 199.05 -19.40
CA GLY A 433 41.30 198.47 -18.03
C GLY A 433 42.25 197.36 -17.52
N VAL A 434 43.35 197.75 -16.85
CA VAL A 434 43.86 197.19 -15.57
C VAL A 434 44.13 195.65 -15.39
N LEU A 435 45.43 195.26 -15.41
CA LEU A 435 46.19 194.39 -14.45
C LEU A 435 45.71 192.92 -14.13
N LYS A 436 46.50 191.92 -13.67
CA LYS A 436 47.97 191.66 -13.50
C LYS A 436 48.28 190.16 -13.18
N CYS A 437 49.55 189.77 -13.39
CA CYS A 437 50.40 188.86 -12.58
C CYS A 437 50.18 187.31 -12.47
N ASN A 438 51.27 186.59 -12.79
CA ASN A 438 52.00 185.56 -11.99
C ASN A 438 51.34 184.23 -11.53
N LEU A 439 51.90 183.10 -12.01
CA LEU A 439 52.83 182.14 -11.30
C LEU A 439 52.63 181.87 -9.78
N PRO A 440 52.94 180.66 -9.21
CA PRO A 440 53.74 179.52 -9.77
C PRO A 440 53.37 178.06 -9.31
N LEU A 441 54.21 177.06 -9.69
CA LEU A 441 54.70 175.89 -8.90
C LEU A 441 53.75 174.93 -8.12
N LYS A 442 53.82 173.59 -8.38
CA LYS A 442 54.58 172.57 -7.58
C LYS A 442 54.31 171.09 -7.94
N TRP A 443 55.20 170.20 -7.45
CA TRP A 443 54.99 168.74 -7.30
C TRP A 443 54.33 168.38 -5.94
N LYS A 444 53.51 167.30 -5.91
CA LYS A 444 53.38 166.26 -4.86
C LYS A 444 52.39 165.17 -5.38
N THR A 445 52.63 163.86 -5.40
CA THR A 445 52.81 162.83 -4.35
C THR A 445 51.51 162.36 -3.66
N THR A 446 51.25 161.03 -3.73
CA THR A 446 50.44 160.14 -2.84
C THR A 446 48.90 160.20 -2.75
N THR A 447 48.31 159.00 -2.87
CA THR A 447 47.12 158.40 -2.18
C THR A 447 45.70 158.98 -2.28
N GLU A 448 44.79 158.05 -2.63
CA GLU A 448 43.45 157.78 -2.06
C GLU A 448 42.20 158.65 -2.33
N MET A 449 41.13 157.90 -2.63
CA MET A 449 39.73 158.03 -2.18
C MET A 449 38.73 159.09 -2.73
N LEU A 450 37.61 158.50 -3.20
CA LEU A 450 36.20 158.78 -2.88
C LEU A 450 35.31 159.69 -3.75
N MET A 451 34.06 159.21 -3.84
CA MET A 451 32.80 159.83 -4.28
C MET A 451 32.51 159.94 -5.79
N GLY A 452 31.23 159.74 -6.15
CA GLY A 452 30.66 159.87 -7.51
C GLY A 452 29.98 161.24 -7.70
N PRO A 453 28.69 161.37 -8.12
CA PRO A 453 27.62 160.34 -8.16
C PRO A 453 26.64 160.43 -9.37
N MET A 454 25.50 159.68 -9.30
CA MET A 454 24.19 159.93 -9.98
C MET A 454 24.12 159.83 -11.54
N ILE A 455 22.98 159.61 -12.23
CA ILE A 455 21.55 159.32 -11.88
C ILE A 455 20.95 158.43 -13.02
N ALA A 456 20.16 157.36 -12.77
CA ALA A 456 18.67 157.24 -12.79
C ALA A 456 17.96 157.69 -14.11
N GLN A 457 16.81 157.16 -14.58
CA GLN A 457 15.48 156.92 -13.93
C GLN A 457 14.57 155.97 -14.78
N ALA A 458 13.32 155.58 -14.45
CA ALA A 458 12.61 155.22 -13.18
C ALA A 458 11.08 154.91 -13.42
N VAL A 459 10.31 154.70 -12.31
CA VAL A 459 8.82 154.59 -12.12
C VAL A 459 8.21 153.21 -12.46
N VAL A 460 7.48 152.43 -11.63
CA VAL A 460 6.99 152.43 -10.21
C VAL A 460 5.61 153.09 -9.88
N ILE A 461 4.59 152.27 -9.52
CA ILE A 461 3.33 152.68 -8.82
C ILE A 461 2.87 151.60 -7.80
N GLY A 462 2.64 152.00 -6.53
CA GLY A 462 1.72 151.36 -5.55
C GLY A 462 2.11 150.00 -4.92
N GLU A 463 1.67 149.63 -3.71
CA GLU A 463 1.36 150.49 -2.54
C GLU A 463 2.06 149.98 -1.26
N LYS A 464 3.18 149.26 -1.41
CA LYS A 464 4.19 149.08 -0.35
C LYS A 464 5.56 148.86 -0.99
N VAL A 465 6.24 149.98 -1.23
CA VAL A 465 7.56 150.05 -1.85
C VAL A 465 8.57 150.48 -0.80
N TYR A 466 9.69 149.76 -0.69
CA TYR A 466 10.81 150.13 0.17
C TYR A 466 12.10 150.16 -0.64
N ILE A 467 12.77 151.31 -0.62
CA ILE A 467 14.02 151.60 -1.35
C ILE A 467 14.98 152.27 -0.37
N GLY A 468 16.27 151.91 -0.45
CA GLY A 468 17.35 152.39 0.41
C GLY A 468 17.92 151.26 1.29
N GLY A 469 19.20 151.23 1.64
CA GLY A 469 20.25 152.23 1.43
C GLY A 469 20.90 152.62 2.76
N GLY A 470 22.19 153.01 2.76
CA GLY A 470 22.82 153.58 3.95
C GLY A 470 23.36 152.58 4.99
N MET A 471 24.40 151.85 4.61
CA MET A 471 25.54 151.43 5.43
C MET A 471 25.70 152.11 6.83
N MET A 472 25.76 151.28 7.88
CA MET A 472 26.72 151.38 9.02
C MET A 472 26.88 149.95 9.60
N ALA A 473 28.06 149.33 9.72
CA ALA A 473 29.34 149.70 10.35
C ALA A 473 29.50 149.07 11.75
N VAL A 474 30.50 148.18 11.91
CA VAL A 474 31.50 148.10 13.00
C VAL A 474 32.36 146.83 12.80
N LYS A 475 33.56 146.83 13.38
CA LYS A 475 34.65 145.84 13.20
C LYS A 475 35.03 145.24 14.56
N LYS A 476 35.79 144.13 14.55
CA LYS A 476 36.62 143.63 15.69
C LYS A 476 35.83 142.99 16.87
N VAL A 477 36.40 142.10 17.70
CA VAL A 477 37.66 141.31 17.65
C VAL A 477 37.61 140.10 18.60
N ARG A 478 38.45 139.07 18.36
CA ARG A 478 38.77 137.90 19.23
C ARG A 478 37.58 136.97 19.55
N GLY A 479 37.78 135.69 19.86
CA GLY A 479 39.00 134.87 19.82
C GLY A 479 38.95 133.70 20.82
N SER A 480 39.72 132.63 20.56
CA SER A 480 40.17 131.58 21.52
C SER A 480 39.17 131.01 22.56
N GLY A 481 38.80 129.72 22.47
CA GLY A 481 38.05 129.08 23.56
C GLY A 481 37.49 127.68 23.30
N GLU A 482 38.35 126.68 23.30
CA GLU A 482 38.20 125.33 23.87
C GLU A 482 36.85 124.80 24.47
N ARG A 483 36.69 123.46 24.31
CA ARG A 483 36.30 122.44 25.32
C ARG A 483 34.82 122.05 25.62
N VAL A 484 34.57 120.74 25.40
CA VAL A 484 34.13 119.70 26.38
C VAL A 484 32.66 119.22 26.46
N VAL A 485 32.53 117.89 26.70
CA VAL A 485 31.33 116.99 26.73
C VAL A 485 30.63 116.82 25.37
N GLY A 486 30.21 115.64 24.88
CA GLY A 486 30.13 114.24 25.38
C GLY A 486 28.72 113.69 25.03
N GLY A 487 28.41 112.42 24.75
CA GLY A 487 29.07 111.11 24.71
C GLY A 487 27.98 110.03 24.55
N SER A 488 28.37 108.74 24.35
CA SER A 488 27.65 107.49 24.76
C SER A 488 26.22 107.17 24.22
N THR A 489 25.75 105.92 24.03
CA THR A 489 26.27 104.51 24.00
C THR A 489 25.18 103.61 23.34
N ASP A 490 25.33 102.31 23.03
CA ASP A 490 26.49 101.40 23.18
C ASP A 490 26.89 100.70 21.85
N ARG A 491 26.87 99.39 21.47
CA ARG A 491 26.47 98.03 21.97
C ARG A 491 24.97 97.74 22.19
N GLU A 492 24.51 96.48 22.12
CA GLU A 492 25.18 95.18 21.79
C GLU A 492 24.80 94.63 20.41
#